data_AF-A0A5R8PD99-F1
#
_entry.id   AF-A0A5R8PD99-F1
#
_cell.length_a   1.000
_cell.length_b   1.000
_cell.length_c   1.000
_cell.angle_alpha   90.00
_cell.angle_beta   90.00
_cell.angle_gamma   90.00
#
_symmetry.space_group_name_H-M   'P 1'
#
loop_
_entity.id
_entity.type
_entity.pdbx_description
1 polymer ?
#
loop_
_entity_poly.entity_id
_entity_poly.type
_entity_poly.pdbx_seq_one_letter_code
_entity_poly.pdbx_strand_id
1 'polypeptide(L)'
;MSRPARLHTHSAVSTALALHSDHALRELVDTARPIGAGIGGKAALLEVAGVPVFVKRVPLTDLERQPGHVGSTANLFDLPLFCQYGVNSRGLLHLDAHFGNILTDGRRLYFADYGLALSSEFDLAPEESAFFDRNQSYDRCYTVTYLVHWLITALYGLRRDDRHARSAMMHAFAAGERPEGISEAAAAVITRHAPIAASMSGFMDAFQQARRSTSYPDEEIRRMLGL
;
A
#
# COMPACT_ATOMS: atom_id res chain seq x y z
N MET A 1 18.16 12.61 -18.10
CA MET A 1 18.93 11.51 -18.73
C MET A 1 18.25 11.07 -20.01
N SER A 2 19.00 10.76 -21.06
CA SER A 2 18.47 10.16 -22.30
C SER A 2 18.07 8.69 -22.08
N ARG A 3 17.22 8.13 -22.96
CA ARG A 3 16.85 6.71 -22.91
C ARG A 3 18.07 5.77 -22.98
N PRO A 4 19.08 5.99 -23.85
CA PRO A 4 20.30 5.18 -23.85
C PRO A 4 21.05 5.23 -22.51
N ALA A 5 21.18 6.41 -21.89
CA ALA A 5 21.84 6.55 -20.60
C ALA A 5 21.13 5.75 -19.51
N ARG A 6 19.78 5.79 -19.48
CA ARG A 6 18.98 5.01 -18.51
C ARG A 6 19.18 3.50 -18.69
N LEU A 7 19.22 3.02 -19.94
CA LEU A 7 19.46 1.60 -20.23
C LEU A 7 20.87 1.16 -19.81
N HIS A 8 21.87 2.00 -20.03
CA HIS A 8 23.23 1.73 -19.59
C HIS A 8 23.33 1.65 -18.06
N THR A 9 22.78 2.63 -17.34
CA THR A 9 22.71 2.61 -15.86
C THR A 9 21.98 1.36 -15.35
N HIS A 10 20.83 1.02 -15.91
CA HIS A 10 20.09 -0.19 -15.54
C HIS A 10 20.94 -1.45 -15.76
N SER A 11 21.57 -1.59 -16.93
CA SER A 11 22.40 -2.77 -17.23
C SER A 11 23.59 -2.88 -16.29
N ALA A 12 24.27 -1.77 -15.97
CA ALA A 12 25.40 -1.77 -15.06
C ALA A 12 24.99 -2.20 -13.64
N VAL A 13 23.91 -1.62 -13.10
CA VAL A 13 23.39 -1.96 -11.77
C VAL A 13 22.89 -3.40 -11.73
N SER A 14 22.10 -3.82 -12.73
CA SER A 14 21.56 -5.18 -12.81
C SER A 14 22.67 -6.24 -12.89
N THR A 15 23.70 -6.01 -13.71
CA THR A 15 24.85 -6.93 -13.81
C THR A 15 25.63 -6.96 -12.50
N ALA A 16 25.88 -5.81 -11.88
CA ALA A 16 26.58 -5.75 -10.61
C ALA A 16 25.83 -6.52 -9.51
N LEU A 17 24.52 -6.34 -9.38
CA LEU A 17 23.69 -7.09 -8.42
C LEU A 17 23.71 -8.59 -8.72
N ALA A 18 23.57 -8.99 -9.98
CA ALA A 18 23.55 -10.40 -10.37
C ALA A 18 24.87 -11.15 -10.12
N LEU A 19 25.99 -10.43 -9.97
CA LEU A 19 27.30 -11.00 -9.66
C LEU A 19 27.56 -11.16 -8.15
N HIS A 20 26.72 -10.59 -7.29
CA HIS A 20 26.87 -10.78 -5.85
C HIS A 20 26.28 -12.13 -5.40
N SER A 21 26.97 -12.79 -4.47
CA SER A 21 26.37 -13.88 -3.70
C SER A 21 25.38 -13.34 -2.67
N ASP A 22 24.50 -14.18 -2.14
CA ASP A 22 23.58 -13.79 -1.07
C ASP A 22 24.32 -13.24 0.17
N HIS A 23 25.49 -13.80 0.48
CA HIS A 23 26.36 -13.29 1.55
C HIS A 23 26.84 -11.86 1.24
N ALA A 24 27.37 -11.63 0.04
CA ALA A 24 27.86 -10.32 -0.38
C ALA A 24 26.72 -9.28 -0.44
N LEU A 25 25.53 -9.68 -0.91
CA LEU A 25 24.32 -8.83 -0.86
C LEU A 25 23.94 -8.48 0.57
N ARG A 26 23.99 -9.44 1.51
CA ARG A 26 23.69 -9.18 2.91
C ARG A 26 24.68 -8.19 3.53
N GLU A 27 25.97 -8.35 3.32
CA GLU A 27 26.98 -7.38 3.80
C GLU A 27 26.77 -5.99 3.19
N LEU A 28 26.48 -5.91 1.89
CA LEU A 28 26.17 -4.65 1.22
C LEU A 28 24.96 -3.95 1.86
N VAL A 29 23.90 -4.70 2.17
CA VAL A 29 22.68 -4.18 2.81
C VAL A 29 22.89 -3.81 4.27
N ASP A 30 23.74 -4.53 5.01
CA ASP A 30 24.04 -4.23 6.41
C ASP A 30 24.91 -2.98 6.58
N THR A 31 25.70 -2.61 5.57
CA THR A 31 26.47 -1.36 5.54
C THR A 31 25.69 -0.17 4.96
N ALA A 32 24.47 -0.39 4.45
CA ALA A 32 23.66 0.64 3.82
C ALA A 32 23.23 1.73 4.82
N ARG A 33 23.27 2.99 4.38
CA ARG A 33 22.88 4.14 5.20
C ARG A 33 21.36 4.14 5.40
N PRO A 34 20.83 4.01 6.64
CA PRO A 34 19.41 4.10 6.88
C PRO A 34 18.89 5.50 6.51
N ILE A 35 17.75 5.55 5.82
CA ILE A 35 17.09 6.80 5.46
C ILE A 35 15.68 6.93 6.04
N GLY A 36 15.13 5.85 6.60
CA GLY A 36 13.87 5.87 7.32
C GLY A 36 13.33 4.48 7.58
N ALA A 37 12.31 4.38 8.41
CA ALA A 37 11.46 3.21 8.54
C ALA A 37 10.05 3.60 8.11
N GLY A 38 9.36 2.70 7.42
CA GLY A 38 7.99 2.92 6.99
C GLY A 38 7.23 1.61 6.91
N ILE A 39 6.05 1.70 6.30
CA ILE A 39 5.03 0.66 6.25
C ILE A 39 5.55 -0.73 5.84
N GLY A 40 6.51 -0.82 4.91
CA GLY A 40 7.10 -2.10 4.50
C GLY A 40 8.52 -2.35 5.02
N GLY A 41 8.86 -1.81 6.19
CA GLY A 41 10.14 -2.05 6.85
C GLY A 41 11.18 -0.93 6.65
N LYS A 42 12.45 -1.27 6.87
CA LYS A 42 13.56 -0.30 6.92
C LYS A 42 14.03 0.06 5.51
N ALA A 43 14.11 1.35 5.23
CA ALA A 43 14.65 1.89 4.00
C ALA A 43 16.09 2.38 4.20
N ALA A 44 16.95 2.09 3.23
CA ALA A 44 18.35 2.50 3.22
C ALA A 44 18.80 2.94 1.82
N LEU A 45 19.88 3.71 1.77
CA LEU A 45 20.60 4.02 0.55
C LEU A 45 21.95 3.33 0.57
N LEU A 46 22.34 2.78 -0.58
CA LEU A 46 23.68 2.28 -0.83
C LEU A 46 24.10 2.55 -2.27
N GLU A 47 25.38 2.40 -2.59
CA GLU A 47 25.84 2.50 -3.97
C GLU A 47 26.07 1.12 -4.59
N VAL A 48 25.62 0.95 -5.83
CA VAL A 48 25.91 -0.21 -6.67
C VAL A 48 26.49 0.28 -7.99
N ALA A 49 27.72 -0.13 -8.32
CA ALA A 49 28.42 0.30 -9.53
C ALA A 49 28.48 1.84 -9.69
N GLY A 50 28.68 2.57 -8.58
CA GLY A 50 28.71 4.03 -8.55
C GLY A 50 27.35 4.70 -8.77
N VAL A 51 26.26 3.95 -8.62
CA VAL A 51 24.89 4.44 -8.74
C VAL A 51 24.20 4.33 -7.38
N PRO A 52 23.60 5.41 -6.86
CA PRO A 52 22.82 5.32 -5.64
C PRO A 52 21.55 4.49 -5.87
N VAL A 53 21.37 3.46 -5.05
CA VAL A 53 20.24 2.53 -5.06
C VAL A 53 19.50 2.63 -3.73
N PHE A 54 18.17 2.68 -3.82
CA PHE A 54 17.27 2.55 -2.69
C PHE A 54 17.06 1.07 -2.36
N VAL A 55 17.21 0.71 -1.08
CA VAL A 55 16.98 -0.64 -0.59
C VAL A 55 15.89 -0.62 0.46
N LYS A 56 15.03 -1.62 0.38
CA LYS A 56 13.97 -1.89 1.36
C LYS A 56 14.21 -3.24 1.99
N ARG A 57 14.39 -3.28 3.31
CA ARG A 57 14.49 -4.50 4.10
C ARG A 57 13.11 -4.86 4.63
N VAL A 58 12.57 -5.96 4.14
CA VAL A 58 11.30 -6.52 4.61
C VAL A 58 11.62 -7.58 5.68
N PRO A 59 11.01 -7.51 6.87
CA PRO A 59 11.17 -8.53 7.90
C PRO A 59 10.56 -9.86 7.45
N LEU A 60 11.09 -10.96 7.98
CA LEU A 60 10.56 -12.31 7.80
C LEU A 60 10.05 -12.83 9.15
N THR A 61 8.94 -13.57 9.15
CA THR A 61 8.46 -14.33 10.31
C THR A 61 9.43 -15.45 10.68
N ASP A 62 9.30 -15.97 11.89
CA ASP A 62 9.98 -17.20 12.29
C ASP A 62 9.63 -18.39 11.40
N LEU A 63 8.40 -18.45 10.86
CA LEU A 63 7.98 -19.48 9.90
C LEU A 63 8.75 -19.35 8.58
N GLU A 64 8.83 -18.15 8.01
CA GLU A 64 9.60 -17.88 6.78
C GLU A 64 11.11 -18.09 6.97
N ARG A 65 11.63 -17.92 8.19
CA ARG A 65 13.05 -18.13 8.52
C ARG A 65 13.45 -19.61 8.65
N GLN A 66 12.50 -20.55 8.61
CA GLN A 66 12.82 -21.97 8.71
C GLN A 66 13.70 -22.42 7.52
N PRO A 67 14.69 -23.32 7.73
CA PRO A 67 15.61 -23.73 6.67
C PRO A 67 14.93 -24.28 5.40
N GLY A 68 13.78 -24.94 5.55
CA GLY A 68 13.00 -25.48 4.42
C GLY A 68 12.26 -24.43 3.60
N HIS A 69 12.20 -23.18 4.05
CA HIS A 69 11.44 -22.09 3.43
C HIS A 69 12.31 -21.03 2.75
N VAL A 70 13.64 -21.18 2.82
CA VAL A 70 14.57 -20.26 2.16
C VAL A 70 14.34 -20.28 0.65
N GLY A 71 13.99 -19.12 0.08
CA GLY A 71 13.65 -18.98 -1.35
C GLY A 71 12.32 -19.63 -1.75
N SER A 72 11.51 -20.09 -0.78
CA SER A 72 10.21 -20.67 -1.04
C SER A 72 9.22 -19.60 -1.48
N THR A 73 8.47 -19.90 -2.54
CA THR A 73 7.30 -19.12 -2.97
C THR A 73 5.99 -19.74 -2.45
N ALA A 74 6.07 -20.72 -1.56
CA ALA A 74 4.92 -21.37 -0.99
C ALA A 74 4.14 -20.39 -0.09
N ASN A 75 2.82 -20.57 -0.04
CA ASN A 75 1.95 -19.83 0.85
C ASN A 75 2.08 -20.37 2.29
N LEU A 76 3.11 -19.93 3.02
CA LEU A 76 3.49 -20.52 4.30
C LEU A 76 2.47 -20.30 5.41
N PHE A 77 1.76 -19.18 5.41
CA PHE A 77 0.78 -18.86 6.45
C PHE A 77 -0.62 -19.39 6.13
N ASP A 78 -0.74 -20.21 5.08
CA ASP A 78 -2.03 -20.55 4.47
C ASP A 78 -2.88 -19.26 4.33
N LEU A 79 -2.21 -18.17 3.91
CA LEU A 79 -2.87 -16.89 3.67
C LEU A 79 -3.99 -17.23 2.72
N PRO A 80 -5.24 -16.86 3.03
CA PRO A 80 -6.32 -17.19 2.14
C PRO A 80 -5.95 -16.66 0.76
N LEU A 81 -5.72 -17.57 -0.19
CA LEU A 81 -5.62 -17.19 -1.61
C LEU A 81 -6.91 -16.44 -2.00
N PHE A 82 -7.97 -16.61 -1.21
CA PHE A 82 -9.22 -15.88 -1.27
C PHE A 82 -9.45 -15.06 0.02
N CYS A 83 -9.40 -13.73 -0.04
CA CYS A 83 -9.76 -12.94 1.13
C CYS A 83 -11.29 -12.74 1.17
N GLN A 84 -11.96 -13.44 2.09
CA GLN A 84 -13.34 -13.09 2.46
C GLN A 84 -13.28 -11.83 3.32
N TYR A 85 -13.70 -10.70 2.76
CA TYR A 85 -13.94 -9.40 3.41
C TYR A 85 -13.46 -9.28 4.87
N GLY A 86 -12.23 -8.79 5.03
CA GLY A 86 -11.59 -8.57 6.32
C GLY A 86 -10.08 -8.76 6.19
N VAL A 87 -9.42 -7.90 5.40
CA VAL A 87 -7.96 -7.91 5.19
C VAL A 87 -7.21 -7.97 6.54
N ASN A 88 -7.83 -7.45 7.61
CA ASN A 88 -7.24 -7.33 8.95
C ASN A 88 -7.65 -8.42 9.94
N SER A 89 -8.54 -9.34 9.55
CA SER A 89 -9.15 -10.32 10.47
C SER A 89 -8.16 -11.37 11.01
N ARG A 90 -6.97 -11.48 10.42
CA ARG A 90 -5.87 -12.37 10.87
C ARG A 90 -4.61 -11.60 11.25
N GLY A 91 -4.75 -10.36 11.70
CA GLY A 91 -3.58 -9.59 12.13
C GLY A 91 -2.65 -9.20 10.97
N LEU A 92 -3.19 -8.99 9.76
CA LEU A 92 -2.42 -8.59 8.57
C LEU A 92 -2.94 -7.25 8.05
N LEU A 93 -2.05 -6.30 7.79
CA LEU A 93 -2.32 -5.11 7.00
C LEU A 93 -1.64 -5.29 5.65
N HIS A 94 -2.35 -5.12 4.53
CA HIS A 94 -1.78 -5.15 3.19
C HIS A 94 -1.09 -3.83 2.83
N LEU A 95 -1.70 -2.73 3.24
CA LEU A 95 -1.26 -1.34 3.10
C LEU A 95 -1.14 -0.84 1.65
N ASP A 96 -1.64 -1.62 0.69
CA ASP A 96 -1.80 -1.26 -0.73
C ASP A 96 -3.00 -1.97 -1.37
N ALA A 97 -4.06 -2.16 -0.59
CA ALA A 97 -5.27 -2.87 -1.00
C ALA A 97 -6.13 -2.02 -1.97
N HIS A 98 -5.83 -2.08 -3.26
CA HIS A 98 -6.64 -1.48 -4.32
C HIS A 98 -6.94 -2.45 -5.47
N PHE A 99 -7.86 -2.10 -6.37
CA PHE A 99 -8.36 -3.01 -7.42
C PHE A 99 -7.33 -3.50 -8.44
N GLY A 100 -6.13 -2.91 -8.47
CA GLY A 100 -5.02 -3.39 -9.29
C GLY A 100 -4.26 -4.55 -8.65
N ASN A 101 -4.33 -4.62 -7.32
CA ASN A 101 -3.73 -5.65 -6.48
C ASN A 101 -4.76 -6.69 -6.03
N ILE A 102 -5.97 -6.64 -6.59
CA ILE A 102 -7.04 -7.61 -6.34
C ILE A 102 -7.40 -8.29 -7.66
N LEU A 103 -7.09 -9.58 -7.77
CA LEU A 103 -7.39 -10.42 -8.93
C LEU A 103 -8.65 -11.25 -8.67
N THR A 104 -9.29 -11.76 -9.72
CA THR A 104 -10.44 -12.66 -9.59
C THR A 104 -10.49 -13.70 -10.69
N ASP A 105 -10.95 -14.90 -10.34
CA ASP A 105 -11.31 -15.97 -11.28
C ASP A 105 -12.82 -16.00 -11.59
N GLY A 106 -13.57 -14.99 -11.15
CA GLY A 106 -15.03 -14.91 -11.24
C GLY A 106 -15.78 -15.63 -10.11
N ARG A 107 -15.06 -16.34 -9.21
CA ARG A 107 -15.63 -17.02 -8.03
C ARG A 107 -15.05 -16.51 -6.72
N ARG A 108 -13.79 -16.06 -6.74
CA ARG A 108 -13.00 -15.64 -5.57
C ARG A 108 -12.19 -14.38 -5.89
N LEU A 109 -11.79 -13.66 -4.84
CA LEU A 109 -10.91 -12.50 -4.91
C LEU A 109 -9.54 -12.86 -4.33
N TYR A 110 -8.47 -12.60 -5.06
CA TYR A 110 -7.09 -12.88 -4.69
C TYR A 110 -6.35 -11.56 -4.49
N PHE A 111 -5.70 -11.37 -3.35
CA PHE A 111 -4.84 -10.20 -3.13
C PHE A 111 -3.42 -10.51 -3.61
N ALA A 112 -2.75 -9.52 -4.17
CA ALA A 112 -1.40 -9.62 -4.71
C ALA A 112 -0.60 -8.37 -4.32
N ASP A 113 0.72 -8.41 -4.55
CA ASP A 113 1.63 -7.32 -4.18
C ASP A 113 1.66 -7.01 -2.67
N TYR A 114 2.10 -8.00 -1.89
CA TYR A 114 2.31 -7.87 -0.44
C TYR A 114 3.57 -7.08 -0.07
N GLY A 115 4.17 -6.32 -1.00
CA GLY A 115 5.43 -5.61 -0.77
C GLY A 115 5.35 -4.52 0.32
N LEU A 116 4.15 -4.10 0.71
CA LEU A 116 3.90 -3.19 1.84
C LEU A 116 3.27 -3.87 3.06
N ALA A 117 3.00 -5.17 3.00
CA ALA A 117 2.21 -5.82 4.04
C ALA A 117 2.95 -5.92 5.39
N LEU A 118 2.21 -5.85 6.47
CA LEU A 118 2.69 -5.95 7.85
C LEU A 118 1.77 -6.88 8.64
N SER A 119 2.32 -7.95 9.21
CA SER A 119 1.59 -8.86 10.10
C SER A 119 1.98 -8.65 11.55
N SER A 120 1.01 -8.73 12.46
CA SER A 120 1.24 -8.79 13.91
C SER A 120 1.88 -10.09 14.37
N GLU A 121 1.99 -11.11 13.50
CA GLU A 121 2.70 -12.36 13.79
C GLU A 121 4.23 -12.24 13.56
N PHE A 122 4.70 -11.15 12.98
CA PHE A 122 6.14 -10.84 12.91
C PHE A 122 6.69 -10.47 14.28
N ASP A 123 8.01 -10.63 14.47
CA ASP A 123 8.74 -10.02 15.58
C ASP A 123 8.90 -8.51 15.32
N LEU A 124 7.85 -7.76 15.67
CA LEU A 124 7.75 -6.32 15.43
C LEU A 124 8.48 -5.50 16.49
N ALA A 125 9.23 -4.49 16.06
CA ALA A 125 9.71 -3.47 16.98
C ALA A 125 8.53 -2.71 17.63
N PRO A 126 8.71 -2.09 18.82
CA PRO A 126 7.65 -1.33 19.49
C PRO A 126 6.98 -0.27 18.59
N GLU A 127 7.76 0.38 17.72
CA GLU A 127 7.27 1.37 16.77
C GLU A 127 6.39 0.74 15.67
N GLU A 128 6.73 -0.48 15.23
CA GLU A 128 6.01 -1.23 14.19
C GLU A 128 4.70 -1.81 14.74
N SER A 129 4.71 -2.32 15.98
CA SER A 129 3.49 -2.74 16.68
C SER A 129 2.54 -1.55 16.90
N ALA A 130 3.07 -0.42 17.37
CA ALA A 130 2.25 0.77 17.56
C ALA A 130 1.74 1.36 16.22
N PHE A 131 2.50 1.18 15.13
CA PHE A 131 2.02 1.48 13.78
C PHE A 131 0.87 0.56 13.41
N PHE A 132 1.01 -0.75 13.59
CA PHE A 132 -0.03 -1.73 13.30
C PHE A 132 -1.35 -1.38 14.01
N ASP A 133 -1.29 -1.12 15.32
CA ASP A 133 -2.46 -0.83 16.15
C ASP A 133 -3.20 0.46 15.73
N ARG A 134 -2.45 1.45 15.24
CA ARG A 134 -3.01 2.74 14.78
C ARG A 134 -3.43 2.74 13.32
N ASN A 135 -3.35 1.63 12.59
CA ASN A 135 -3.67 1.60 11.16
C ASN A 135 -4.59 0.42 10.79
N GLN A 136 -5.31 -0.13 11.76
CA GLN A 136 -6.17 -1.30 11.57
C GLN A 136 -7.38 -1.05 10.66
N SER A 137 -7.71 0.18 10.29
CA SER A 137 -8.73 0.47 9.29
C SER A 137 -8.18 0.83 7.91
N TYR A 138 -6.84 0.94 7.78
CA TYR A 138 -6.19 1.52 6.60
C TYR A 138 -6.61 0.85 5.30
N ASP A 139 -6.51 -0.48 5.20
CA ASP A 139 -6.82 -1.19 3.96
C ASP A 139 -8.27 -1.01 3.53
N ARG A 140 -9.21 -1.15 4.47
CA ARG A 140 -10.63 -0.97 4.18
C ARG A 140 -10.92 0.47 3.75
N CYS A 141 -10.31 1.44 4.42
CA CYS A 141 -10.41 2.85 4.08
C CYS A 141 -9.85 3.15 2.69
N TYR A 142 -8.66 2.62 2.39
CA TYR A 142 -7.98 2.83 1.13
C TYR A 142 -8.74 2.19 -0.04
N THR A 143 -9.21 0.94 0.11
CA THR A 143 -10.05 0.28 -0.91
C THR A 143 -11.35 1.05 -1.17
N VAL A 144 -12.03 1.53 -0.11
CA VAL A 144 -13.26 2.32 -0.24
C VAL A 144 -13.00 3.66 -0.93
N THR A 145 -11.90 4.33 -0.57
CA THR A 145 -11.48 5.60 -1.20
C THR A 145 -11.18 5.39 -2.68
N TYR A 146 -10.51 4.29 -3.01
CA TYR A 146 -10.24 3.90 -4.39
C TYR A 146 -11.54 3.67 -5.19
N LEU A 147 -12.52 2.96 -4.60
CA LEU A 147 -13.83 2.75 -5.19
C LEU A 147 -14.55 4.07 -5.50
N VAL A 148 -14.62 4.98 -4.53
CA VAL A 148 -15.29 6.27 -4.70
C VAL A 148 -14.63 7.09 -5.81
N HIS A 149 -13.29 7.19 -5.80
CA HIS A 149 -12.56 7.87 -6.87
C HIS A 149 -12.80 7.23 -8.25
N TRP A 150 -12.82 5.90 -8.33
CA TRP A 150 -13.10 5.19 -9.56
C TRP A 150 -14.52 5.46 -10.07
N LEU A 151 -15.53 5.38 -9.21
CA LEU A 151 -16.93 5.65 -9.56
C LEU A 151 -17.11 7.10 -10.04
N ILE A 152 -16.55 8.08 -9.33
CA ILE A 152 -16.63 9.49 -9.76
C ILE A 152 -15.98 9.66 -11.15
N THR A 153 -14.80 9.08 -11.35
CA THR A 153 -14.09 9.19 -12.63
C THR A 153 -14.87 8.54 -13.77
N ALA A 154 -15.35 7.31 -13.56
CA ALA A 154 -16.02 6.53 -14.59
C ALA A 154 -17.41 7.09 -14.94
N LEU A 155 -18.19 7.52 -13.95
CA LEU A 155 -19.58 7.91 -14.16
C LEU A 155 -19.75 9.38 -14.58
N TYR A 156 -18.82 10.27 -14.21
CA TYR A 156 -18.83 11.68 -14.62
C TYR A 156 -17.89 11.97 -15.79
N GLY A 157 -17.27 10.95 -16.39
CA GLY A 157 -16.43 11.09 -17.58
C GLY A 157 -15.17 11.93 -17.36
N LEU A 158 -14.66 11.97 -16.12
CA LEU A 158 -13.46 12.74 -15.79
C LEU A 158 -12.22 12.08 -16.38
N ARG A 159 -11.26 12.90 -16.83
CA ARG A 159 -9.96 12.38 -17.24
C ARG A 159 -9.14 12.01 -16.00
N ARG A 160 -8.15 11.14 -16.17
CA ARG A 160 -7.29 10.69 -15.05
C ARG A 160 -6.55 11.86 -14.39
N ASP A 161 -6.20 12.88 -15.17
CA ASP A 161 -5.52 14.11 -14.76
C ASP A 161 -6.42 15.15 -14.06
N ASP A 162 -7.75 14.99 -14.11
CA ASP A 162 -8.71 15.91 -13.49
C ASP A 162 -8.84 15.70 -11.96
N ARG A 163 -7.70 15.66 -11.26
CA ARG A 163 -7.63 15.48 -9.79
C ARG A 163 -8.44 16.52 -9.04
N HIS A 164 -8.35 17.79 -9.44
CA HIS A 164 -9.05 18.87 -8.75
C HIS A 164 -10.57 18.74 -8.86
N ALA A 165 -11.09 18.46 -10.05
CA ALA A 165 -12.53 18.26 -10.25
C ALA A 165 -13.05 17.04 -9.47
N ARG A 166 -12.31 15.92 -9.53
CA ARG A 166 -12.66 14.72 -8.77
C ARG A 166 -12.66 14.96 -7.26
N SER A 167 -11.64 15.66 -6.75
CA SER A 167 -11.54 16.00 -5.33
C SER A 167 -12.69 16.92 -4.90
N ALA A 168 -13.01 17.94 -5.71
CA ALA A 168 -14.13 18.85 -5.43
C ALA A 168 -15.47 18.09 -5.33
N MET A 169 -15.76 17.19 -6.28
CA MET A 169 -16.98 16.36 -6.22
C MET A 169 -17.01 15.47 -4.98
N MET A 170 -15.91 14.78 -4.68
CA MET A 170 -15.81 13.93 -3.48
C MET A 170 -16.09 14.74 -2.21
N HIS A 171 -15.52 15.94 -2.08
CA HIS A 171 -15.77 16.80 -0.93
C HIS A 171 -17.21 17.29 -0.86
N ALA A 172 -17.83 17.61 -2.00
CA ALA A 172 -19.23 18.02 -2.03
C ALA A 172 -20.17 16.88 -1.63
N PHE A 173 -19.93 15.66 -2.11
CA PHE A 173 -20.68 14.47 -1.70
C PHE A 173 -20.46 14.12 -0.23
N ALA A 174 -19.24 14.30 0.29
CA ALA A 174 -18.96 14.14 1.71
C ALA A 174 -19.68 15.17 2.58
N ALA A 175 -19.94 16.37 2.05
CA ALA A 175 -20.72 17.42 2.70
C ALA A 175 -22.25 17.22 2.60
N GLY A 176 -22.70 16.14 1.95
CA GLY A 176 -24.12 15.78 1.85
C GLY A 176 -24.79 16.15 0.53
N GLU A 177 -24.05 16.70 -0.46
CA GLU A 177 -24.58 16.86 -1.81
C GLU A 177 -24.90 15.48 -2.43
N ARG A 178 -26.04 15.38 -3.11
CA ARG A 178 -26.47 14.11 -3.73
C ARG A 178 -25.79 13.94 -5.09
N PRO A 179 -25.17 12.78 -5.39
CA PRO A 179 -24.70 12.49 -6.74
C PRO A 179 -25.87 12.42 -7.73
N GLU A 180 -25.84 13.28 -8.76
CA GLU A 180 -26.86 13.34 -9.81
C GLU A 180 -26.33 12.81 -11.15
N GLY A 181 -27.23 12.48 -12.09
CA GLY A 181 -26.88 12.03 -13.44
C GLY A 181 -26.37 10.58 -13.53
N ILE A 182 -26.47 9.81 -12.45
CA ILE A 182 -26.00 8.41 -12.34
C ILE A 182 -27.09 7.51 -11.77
N SER A 183 -26.88 6.19 -11.78
CA SER A 183 -27.85 5.25 -11.20
C SER A 183 -28.00 5.44 -9.69
N GLU A 184 -29.19 5.17 -9.15
CA GLU A 184 -29.49 5.29 -7.72
C GLU A 184 -28.55 4.42 -6.86
N ALA A 185 -28.23 3.21 -7.34
CA ALA A 185 -27.30 2.32 -6.67
C ALA A 185 -25.89 2.92 -6.58
N ALA A 186 -25.38 3.52 -7.65
CA ALA A 186 -24.08 4.17 -7.65
C ALA A 186 -24.07 5.42 -6.76
N ALA A 187 -25.13 6.23 -6.82
CA ALA A 187 -25.29 7.39 -5.95
C ALA A 187 -25.30 6.98 -4.47
N ALA A 188 -26.02 5.92 -4.10
CA ALA A 188 -26.05 5.41 -2.72
C ALA A 188 -24.67 4.95 -2.23
N VAL A 189 -23.90 4.25 -3.08
CA VAL A 189 -22.53 3.83 -2.75
C VAL A 189 -21.60 5.03 -2.56
N ILE A 190 -21.65 6.02 -3.46
CA ILE A 190 -20.84 7.23 -3.35
C ILE A 190 -21.22 8.01 -2.10
N THR A 191 -22.49 8.30 -1.86
CA THR A 191 -22.96 9.04 -0.68
C THR A 191 -22.53 8.35 0.62
N ARG A 192 -22.66 7.02 0.69
CA ARG A 192 -22.26 6.26 1.89
C ARG A 192 -20.77 6.37 2.19
N HIS A 193 -19.93 6.44 1.16
CA HIS A 193 -18.48 6.29 1.30
C HIS A 193 -17.67 7.55 1.06
N ALA A 194 -18.29 8.62 0.56
CA ALA A 194 -17.64 9.91 0.32
C ALA A 194 -17.00 10.50 1.60
N PRO A 195 -17.63 10.44 2.80
CA PRO A 195 -16.97 10.93 4.02
C PRO A 195 -15.65 10.21 4.36
N ILE A 196 -15.63 8.89 4.19
CA ILE A 196 -14.43 8.05 4.39
C ILE A 196 -13.35 8.44 3.36
N ALA A 197 -13.75 8.55 2.09
CA ALA A 197 -12.85 8.92 1.00
C ALA A 197 -12.26 10.33 1.18
N ALA A 198 -13.05 11.27 1.68
CA ALA A 198 -12.60 12.63 1.98
C ALA A 198 -11.60 12.66 3.14
N SER A 199 -11.86 11.93 4.23
CA SER A 199 -10.94 11.83 5.38
C SER A 199 -9.60 11.18 4.97
N MET A 200 -9.65 10.09 4.20
CA MET A 200 -8.44 9.45 3.65
C MET A 200 -7.67 10.36 2.70
N SER A 201 -8.36 11.07 1.81
CA SER A 201 -7.71 11.99 0.87
C SER A 201 -7.07 13.17 1.59
N GLY A 202 -7.73 13.72 2.61
CA GLY A 202 -7.15 14.76 3.48
C GLY A 202 -5.89 14.28 4.21
N PHE A 203 -5.92 13.05 4.75
CA PHE A 203 -4.72 12.41 5.31
C PHE A 203 -3.62 12.28 4.26
N MET A 204 -3.93 11.77 3.06
CA MET A 204 -2.95 11.54 2.00
C MET A 204 -2.31 12.85 1.51
N ASP A 205 -3.08 13.93 1.39
CA ASP A 205 -2.57 15.24 1.03
C ASP A 205 -1.64 15.79 2.12
N ALA A 206 -2.04 15.74 3.39
CA ALA A 206 -1.20 16.16 4.50
C ALA A 206 0.08 15.31 4.61
N PHE A 207 -0.02 13.99 4.43
CA PHE A 207 1.11 13.08 4.43
C PHE A 207 2.10 13.35 3.29
N GLN A 208 1.60 13.58 2.07
CA GLN A 208 2.44 13.76 0.88
C GLN A 208 3.01 15.16 0.76
N GLN A 209 2.22 16.19 1.06
CA GLN A 209 2.56 17.59 0.77
C GLN A 209 3.09 18.33 2.00
N ALA A 210 2.65 17.96 3.21
CA ALA A 210 3.05 18.66 4.43
C ALA A 210 4.12 17.88 5.22
N ARG A 211 3.79 16.71 5.76
CA ARG A 211 4.69 15.95 6.64
C ARG A 211 4.49 14.44 6.55
N ARG A 212 5.60 13.70 6.38
CA ARG A 212 5.63 12.23 6.40
C ARG A 212 5.34 11.61 7.77
N SER A 213 5.30 12.43 8.83
CA SER A 213 4.88 12.03 10.18
C SER A 213 3.40 12.28 10.48
N THR A 214 2.61 12.70 9.49
CA THR A 214 1.16 12.87 9.64
C THR A 214 0.55 11.54 10.08
N SER A 215 -0.24 11.58 11.16
CA SER A 215 -0.90 10.39 11.68
C SER A 215 -2.15 10.06 10.87
N TYR A 216 -2.37 8.79 10.58
CA TYR A 216 -3.57 8.29 9.93
C TYR A 216 -4.77 8.39 10.89
N PRO A 217 -5.94 8.91 10.45
CA PRO A 217 -7.10 9.16 11.32
C PRO A 217 -7.90 7.87 11.61
N ASP A 218 -7.24 6.85 12.13
CA ASP A 218 -7.80 5.49 12.25
C ASP A 218 -9.08 5.40 13.11
N GLU A 219 -9.11 6.07 14.27
CA GLU A 219 -10.30 6.09 15.13
C GLU A 219 -11.51 6.74 14.45
N GLU A 220 -11.28 7.84 13.71
CA GLU A 220 -12.33 8.52 12.96
C GLU A 220 -12.88 7.63 11.85
N ILE A 221 -11.98 6.99 11.11
CA ILE A 221 -12.34 6.07 10.04
C ILE A 221 -13.08 4.83 10.57
N ARG A 222 -12.63 4.24 11.69
CA ARG A 222 -13.31 3.10 12.32
C ARG A 222 -14.75 3.46 12.69
N ARG A 223 -14.98 4.64 13.28
CA ARG A 223 -16.33 5.14 13.56
C ARG A 223 -17.19 5.24 12.30
N MET A 224 -16.65 5.78 11.21
CA MET A 224 -17.38 5.88 9.94
C MET A 224 -17.65 4.52 9.28
N LEU A 225 -16.77 3.53 9.50
CA LEU A 225 -16.93 2.16 8.99
C LEU A 225 -17.83 1.26 9.86
N GLY A 226 -18.18 1.72 11.06
CA GLY A 226 -18.91 0.94 12.06
C GLY A 226 -18.08 -0.22 12.63
N LEU A 227 -16.79 0.02 12.85
CA LEU A 227 -15.81 -0.93 13.40
C LEU A 227 -15.43 -0.58 14.84
#